data_AF-A0AB32TL55-F1
#
_entry.id   AF-A0AB32TL55-F1
#
_cell.length_a   1.000
_cell.length_b   1.000
_cell.length_c   1.000
_cell.angle_alpha   90.00
_cell.angle_beta   90.00
_cell.angle_gamma   90.00
#
_symmetry.space_group_name_H-M   'P 1'
#
loop_
_entity.id
_entity.type
_entity.pdbx_description
1 polymer ?
#
loop_
_entity_poly.entity_id
_entity_poly.type
_entity_poly.pdbx_seq_one_letter_code
_entity_poly.pdbx_strand_id
1 'polypeptide(L)'
;MRIGARVSVLFIIGIIVYSVVNVSFIRPERNNDSTLQKPEEIELFQRLKRIEDEVHEIAINIKNQNVKEAVVKQKITKKTEVKKLYPKSALFKTWGAELTEEEQMEAEKLFQEFGYNVFLSNRLPLNRTIPDTRDPRCSLKIYPKDLPTISVILIYLNEALSVIKRAVQSIIDKTPAHLLKEIVLVDDNSSNGEFYTTWLYVMFHLCDS
;
A
#
# COMPACT_ATOMS: atom_id res chain seq x y z
N MET A 1 -40.73 -27.62 6.19
CA MET A 1 -40.13 -26.65 7.14
C MET A 1 -38.75 -26.08 6.77
N ARG A 2 -38.01 -26.57 5.76
CA ARG A 2 -36.64 -26.07 5.46
C ARG A 2 -36.56 -24.74 4.69
N ILE A 3 -37.63 -24.31 4.03
CA ILE A 3 -37.63 -23.07 3.21
C ILE A 3 -37.71 -21.81 4.09
N GLY A 4 -38.46 -21.85 5.19
CA GLY A 4 -38.61 -20.70 6.10
C GLY A 4 -37.30 -20.24 6.75
N ALA A 5 -36.41 -21.19 7.09
CA ALA A 5 -35.12 -20.87 7.69
C ALA A 5 -34.16 -20.16 6.73
N ARG A 6 -34.21 -20.47 5.42
CA ARG A 6 -33.34 -19.79 4.43
C ARG A 6 -33.77 -18.36 4.18
N VAL A 7 -35.08 -18.10 4.15
CA VAL A 7 -35.60 -16.74 3.97
C VAL A 7 -35.28 -15.86 5.19
N SER A 8 -35.37 -16.39 6.41
CA SER A 8 -35.04 -15.59 7.60
C SER A 8 -33.56 -15.22 7.68
N VAL A 9 -32.65 -16.13 7.27
CA VAL A 9 -31.21 -15.85 7.27
C VAL A 9 -30.86 -14.76 6.25
N LEU A 10 -31.43 -14.81 5.04
CA LEU A 10 -31.19 -13.78 4.02
C LEU A 10 -31.73 -12.40 4.46
N PHE A 11 -32.88 -12.37 5.14
CA PHE A 11 -33.44 -11.12 5.66
C PHE A 11 -32.56 -10.50 6.76
N ILE A 12 -32.02 -11.32 7.67
CA ILE A 12 -31.10 -10.85 8.72
C ILE A 12 -29.80 -10.31 8.12
N ILE A 13 -29.21 -11.00 7.13
CA ILE A 13 -28.01 -10.52 6.44
C ILE A 13 -28.29 -9.18 5.74
N GLY A 14 -29.45 -9.04 5.08
CA GLY A 14 -29.86 -7.79 4.43
C GLY A 14 -29.97 -6.61 5.41
N ILE A 15 -30.54 -6.84 6.60
CA ILE A 15 -30.65 -5.81 7.65
C ILE A 15 -29.27 -5.40 8.17
N ILE A 16 -28.37 -6.36 8.39
CA ILE A 16 -27.01 -6.07 8.87
C ILE A 16 -26.25 -5.24 7.84
N VAL A 17 -26.28 -5.64 6.57
CA VAL A 17 -25.61 -4.89 5.48
C VAL A 17 -26.20 -3.48 5.35
N TYR A 18 -27.54 -3.33 5.34
CA TYR A 18 -28.19 -2.03 5.28
C TYR A 18 -27.81 -1.13 6.47
N SER A 19 -27.70 -1.71 7.67
CA SER A 19 -27.32 -0.97 8.88
C SER A 19 -25.86 -0.51 8.82
N VAL A 20 -24.94 -1.38 8.37
CA VAL A 20 -23.51 -1.03 8.25
C VAL A 20 -23.30 0.05 7.18
N VAL A 21 -24.01 -0.04 6.04
CA VAL A 21 -23.93 0.97 4.98
C VAL A 21 -24.48 2.32 5.45
N ASN A 22 -25.65 2.35 6.10
CA ASN A 22 -26.21 3.62 6.59
C ASN A 22 -25.40 4.25 7.72
N VAL A 23 -24.84 3.45 8.64
CA VAL A 23 -23.99 3.98 9.72
C VAL A 23 -22.68 4.54 9.16
N SER A 24 -22.14 3.94 8.10
CA SER A 24 -20.89 4.42 7.48
C SER A 24 -21.11 5.67 6.62
N PHE A 25 -22.29 5.81 6.00
CA PHE A 25 -22.63 6.94 5.13
C PHE A 25 -23.08 8.19 5.91
N ILE A 26 -23.64 8.05 7.12
CA ILE A 26 -23.95 9.17 8.01
C ILE A 26 -22.78 9.42 8.96
N ARG A 27 -21.64 9.84 8.40
CA ARG A 27 -20.62 10.53 9.19
C ARG A 27 -20.72 12.02 8.84
N PRO A 28 -21.17 12.88 9.77
CA PRO A 28 -21.42 14.28 9.46
C PRO A 28 -20.09 14.97 9.13
N GLU A 29 -20.03 15.63 7.98
CA GLU A 29 -18.98 16.59 7.67
C GLU A 29 -18.95 17.65 8.77
N ARG A 30 -17.81 17.73 9.47
CA ARG A 30 -17.55 18.74 10.47
C ARG A 30 -17.12 20.01 9.73
N ASN A 31 -18.08 20.90 9.48
CA ASN A 31 -17.82 22.29 9.07
C ASN A 31 -17.01 22.99 10.18
N ASN A 32 -15.73 23.23 9.94
CA ASN A 32 -14.93 24.15 10.75
C ASN A 32 -15.00 25.54 10.11
N ASP A 33 -16.03 26.29 10.47
CA ASP A 33 -16.05 27.74 10.27
C ASP A 33 -15.30 28.40 11.45
N SER A 34 -14.29 29.18 11.12
CA SER A 34 -13.34 29.79 12.03
C SER A 34 -13.88 31.13 12.53
N THR A 35 -14.36 31.23 13.78
CA THR A 35 -14.36 32.50 14.55
C THR A 35 -14.89 32.31 15.98
N LEU A 36 -14.23 32.98 16.94
CA LEU A 36 -14.57 33.14 18.36
C LEU A 36 -14.09 32.03 19.33
N GLN A 37 -12.78 32.00 19.57
CA GLN A 37 -12.17 31.22 20.66
C GLN A 37 -12.73 31.66 22.02
N LYS A 38 -13.39 30.73 22.74
CA LYS A 38 -13.84 30.97 24.12
C LYS A 38 -12.63 31.16 25.04
N PRO A 39 -12.73 31.94 26.15
CA PRO A 39 -11.61 32.15 27.06
C PRO A 39 -11.03 30.84 27.63
N GLU A 40 -11.86 29.81 27.80
CA GLU A 40 -11.43 28.46 28.21
C GLU A 40 -10.63 27.74 27.10
N GLU A 41 -10.96 27.97 25.82
CA GLU A 41 -10.15 27.46 24.70
C GLU A 41 -8.78 28.13 24.63
N ILE A 42 -8.66 29.40 25.03
CA ILE A 42 -7.36 30.09 25.10
C ILE A 42 -6.48 29.44 26.16
N GLU A 43 -7.01 29.11 27.34
CA GLU A 43 -6.26 28.41 28.39
C GLU A 43 -5.87 27.00 27.92
N LEU A 44 -6.79 26.27 27.29
CA LEU A 44 -6.51 24.96 26.71
C LEU A 44 -5.40 25.04 25.65
N PHE A 45 -5.46 26.05 24.79
CA PHE A 45 -4.46 26.28 23.75
C PHE A 45 -3.08 26.62 24.33
N GLN A 46 -3.04 27.38 25.43
CA GLN A 46 -1.79 27.64 26.16
C GLN A 46 -1.21 26.38 26.79
N ARG A 47 -2.06 25.49 27.34
CA ARG A 47 -1.62 24.18 27.87
C ARG A 47 -1.11 23.27 26.75
N LEU A 48 -1.79 23.23 25.61
CA LEU A 48 -1.37 22.49 24.43
C LEU A 48 -0.01 22.95 23.92
N LYS A 49 0.20 24.27 23.78
CA LYS A 49 1.50 24.82 23.38
C LYS A 49 2.63 24.42 24.32
N ARG A 50 2.40 24.43 25.64
CA ARG A 50 3.41 23.99 26.62
C ARG A 50 3.76 22.51 26.44
N ILE A 51 2.75 21.67 26.21
CA ILE A 51 2.96 20.24 25.93
C ILE A 51 3.71 20.05 24.60
N GLU A 52 3.38 20.82 23.55
CA GLU A 52 4.11 20.78 22.28
C GLU A 52 5.59 21.15 22.46
N ASP A 53 5.88 22.20 23.23
CA ASP A 53 7.25 22.64 23.53
C ASP A 53 8.03 21.57 24.33
N GLU A 54 7.42 20.95 25.34
CA GLU A 54 8.00 19.85 26.13
C GLU A 54 8.26 18.60 25.25
N VAL A 55 7.30 18.25 24.40
CA VAL A 55 7.44 17.13 23.44
C VAL A 55 8.55 17.43 22.43
N HIS A 56 8.69 18.68 21.98
CA HIS A 56 9.76 19.09 21.08
C HIS A 56 11.14 19.00 21.75
N GLU A 57 11.26 19.38 23.02
CA GLU A 57 12.50 19.21 23.80
C GLU A 57 12.85 17.73 24.00
N ILE A 58 11.87 16.90 24.34
CA ILE A 58 12.03 15.45 24.45
C ILE A 58 12.45 14.86 23.09
N ALA A 59 11.84 15.31 21.98
CA ALA A 59 12.19 14.87 20.65
C ALA A 59 13.65 15.25 20.28
N ILE A 60 14.12 16.44 20.66
CA ILE A 60 15.53 16.84 20.49
C ILE A 60 16.45 15.94 21.32
N ASN A 61 16.09 15.65 22.57
CA ASN A 61 16.90 14.80 23.45
C ASN A 61 16.96 13.35 22.94
N ILE A 62 15.83 12.79 22.51
CA ILE A 62 15.75 11.48 21.86
C ILE A 62 16.56 11.49 20.56
N LYS A 63 16.48 12.55 19.74
CA LYS A 63 17.29 12.68 18.52
C LYS A 63 18.78 12.72 18.86
N ASN A 64 19.20 13.43 19.89
CA ASN A 64 20.59 13.52 20.31
C ASN A 64 21.11 12.20 20.92
N GLN A 65 20.27 11.50 21.70
CA GLN A 65 20.58 10.15 22.20
C GLN A 65 20.68 9.16 21.03
N ASN A 66 19.72 9.18 20.11
CA ASN A 66 19.75 8.38 18.89
C ASN A 66 20.95 8.71 18.00
N VAL A 67 21.39 9.98 17.92
CA VAL A 67 22.62 10.36 17.20
C VAL A 67 23.85 9.82 17.91
N LYS A 68 23.94 9.93 19.25
CA LYS A 68 25.05 9.34 20.02
C LYS A 68 25.08 7.82 19.86
N GLU A 69 23.94 7.16 20.02
CA GLU A 69 23.78 5.73 19.79
C GLU A 69 24.05 5.34 18.34
N ALA A 70 23.63 6.13 17.36
CA ALA A 70 23.89 5.90 15.95
C ALA A 70 25.37 6.08 15.62
N VAL A 71 26.06 7.05 16.22
CA VAL A 71 27.52 7.25 16.05
C VAL A 71 28.29 6.11 16.70
N VAL A 72 27.87 5.66 17.89
CA VAL A 72 28.46 4.49 18.57
C VAL A 72 28.17 3.21 17.78
N LYS A 73 26.93 2.99 17.35
CA LYS A 73 26.53 1.87 16.49
C LYS A 73 27.28 1.93 15.18
N GLN A 74 27.42 3.09 14.52
CA GLN A 74 28.18 3.25 13.27
C GLN A 74 29.67 2.95 13.45
N LYS A 75 30.28 3.31 14.58
CA LYS A 75 31.65 2.90 14.90
C LYS A 75 31.77 1.38 15.07
N ILE A 76 30.74 0.72 15.59
CA ILE A 76 30.68 -0.74 15.73
C ILE A 76 30.30 -1.45 14.41
N THR A 77 29.42 -0.87 13.58
CA THR A 77 28.93 -1.46 12.33
C THR A 77 29.85 -1.24 11.14
N LYS A 78 30.77 -0.26 11.18
CA LYS A 78 31.67 0.01 10.05
C LYS A 78 32.69 -1.09 9.69
N LYS A 79 32.65 -2.27 10.33
CA LYS A 79 33.51 -3.39 9.95
C LYS A 79 32.99 -4.77 10.38
N THR A 80 31.70 -5.05 10.16
CA THR A 80 31.25 -6.45 10.08
C THR A 80 30.90 -6.69 8.62
N GLU A 81 31.82 -7.25 7.85
CA GLU A 81 31.51 -7.73 6.50
C GLU A 81 30.40 -8.77 6.63
N VAL A 82 29.19 -8.44 6.18
CA VAL A 82 28.07 -9.38 6.26
C VAL A 82 28.41 -10.56 5.36
N LYS A 83 28.36 -11.76 5.94
CA LYS A 83 28.67 -12.99 5.24
C LYS A 83 27.68 -13.18 4.08
N LYS A 84 28.19 -13.41 2.88
CA LYS A 84 27.37 -13.78 1.73
C LYS A 84 26.98 -15.26 1.86
N LEU A 85 25.71 -15.52 2.17
CA LEU A 85 25.21 -16.89 2.33
C LEU A 85 25.07 -17.62 0.98
N TYR A 86 24.74 -16.89 -0.08
CA TYR A 86 24.46 -17.46 -1.42
C TYR A 86 25.40 -16.88 -2.50
N PRO A 87 26.71 -17.18 -2.47
CA PRO A 87 27.69 -16.59 -3.39
C PRO A 87 27.49 -16.95 -4.87
N LYS A 88 26.74 -18.02 -5.16
CA LYS A 88 26.44 -18.49 -6.53
C LYS A 88 25.07 -18.03 -7.05
N SER A 89 24.22 -17.44 -6.21
CA SER A 89 22.89 -17.01 -6.62
C SER A 89 22.97 -15.85 -7.62
N ALA A 90 22.12 -15.89 -8.64
CA ALA A 90 22.00 -14.81 -9.61
C ALA A 90 21.47 -13.51 -8.97
N LEU A 91 20.68 -13.63 -7.89
CA LEU A 91 20.04 -12.52 -7.19
C LEU A 91 21.07 -11.56 -6.58
N PHE A 92 22.13 -12.09 -5.97
CA PHE A 92 23.11 -11.31 -5.19
C PHE A 92 24.37 -10.91 -5.99
N LYS A 93 24.33 -10.97 -7.33
CA LYS A 93 25.47 -10.59 -8.18
C LYS A 93 25.82 -9.10 -8.06
N THR A 94 24.81 -8.23 -8.06
CA THR A 94 24.97 -6.77 -8.07
C THR A 94 24.15 -6.06 -6.97
N TRP A 95 23.40 -6.81 -6.17
CA TRP A 95 22.47 -6.28 -5.17
C TRP A 95 22.53 -7.08 -3.86
N GLY A 96 22.15 -6.46 -2.74
CA GLY A 96 22.01 -7.13 -1.45
C GLY A 96 23.28 -7.24 -0.59
N ALA A 97 24.25 -6.32 -0.78
CA ALA A 97 25.47 -6.30 0.02
C ALA A 97 25.24 -5.84 1.48
N GLU A 98 24.14 -5.14 1.70
CA GLU A 98 23.71 -4.55 2.96
C GLU A 98 22.74 -5.44 3.76
N LEU A 99 22.26 -6.54 3.16
CA LEU A 99 21.23 -7.40 3.74
C LEU A 99 21.80 -8.29 4.84
N THR A 100 21.07 -8.43 5.94
CA THR A 100 21.43 -9.39 7.00
C THR A 100 21.40 -10.83 6.48
N GLU A 101 21.94 -11.77 7.25
CA GLU A 101 21.89 -13.19 6.92
C GLU A 101 20.44 -13.67 6.76
N GLU A 102 19.54 -13.24 7.66
CA GLU A 102 18.12 -13.57 7.61
C GLU A 102 17.43 -12.98 6.37
N GLU A 103 17.73 -11.73 6.02
CA GLU A 103 17.20 -11.07 4.83
C GLU A 103 17.69 -11.73 3.54
N GLN A 104 18.96 -12.18 3.51
CA GLN A 104 19.48 -12.95 2.38
C GLN A 104 18.74 -14.29 2.22
N MET A 105 18.46 -15.00 3.33
CA MET A 105 17.69 -16.25 3.30
C MET A 105 16.26 -16.03 2.80
N GLU A 106 15.59 -14.98 3.27
CA GLU A 106 14.25 -14.62 2.82
C GLU A 106 14.25 -14.25 1.33
N ALA A 107 15.17 -13.39 0.90
CA ALA A 107 15.27 -12.93 -0.47
C ALA A 107 15.58 -14.08 -1.44
N GLU A 108 16.49 -14.99 -1.08
CA GLU A 108 16.79 -16.17 -1.88
C GLU A 108 15.58 -17.10 -1.98
N LYS A 109 14.91 -17.40 -0.85
CA LYS A 109 13.71 -18.25 -0.85
C LYS A 109 12.65 -17.71 -1.80
N LEU A 110 12.34 -16.43 -1.70
CA LEU A 110 11.37 -15.76 -2.56
C LEU A 110 11.83 -15.73 -4.03
N PHE A 111 13.12 -15.56 -4.28
CA PHE A 111 13.65 -15.58 -5.65
C PHE A 111 13.56 -16.96 -6.30
N GLN A 112 13.76 -18.04 -5.53
CA GLN A 112 13.55 -19.41 -6.02
C GLN A 112 12.07 -19.72 -6.26
N GLU A 113 11.17 -19.16 -5.45
CA GLU A 113 9.72 -19.37 -5.57
C GLU A 113 9.12 -18.63 -6.78
N PHE A 114 9.46 -17.35 -6.97
CA PHE A 114 8.83 -16.49 -7.98
C PHE A 114 9.71 -16.23 -9.22
N GLY A 115 11.01 -16.52 -9.16
CA GLY A 115 11.97 -16.29 -10.26
C GLY A 115 12.46 -14.83 -10.39
N TYR A 116 12.04 -13.93 -9.51
CA TYR A 116 12.47 -12.52 -9.48
C TYR A 116 12.50 -11.98 -8.03
N ASN A 117 13.04 -10.77 -7.82
CA ASN A 117 13.30 -10.23 -6.48
C ASN A 117 12.02 -9.70 -5.80
N VAL A 118 11.16 -10.62 -5.33
CA VAL A 118 9.94 -10.29 -4.58
C VAL A 118 10.25 -9.60 -3.25
N PHE A 119 11.35 -9.95 -2.60
CA PHE A 119 11.79 -9.30 -1.36
C PHE A 119 11.91 -7.78 -1.54
N LEU A 120 12.56 -7.34 -2.63
CA LEU A 120 12.64 -5.94 -3.00
C LEU A 120 11.28 -5.42 -3.47
N SER A 121 10.55 -6.19 -4.28
CA SER A 121 9.23 -5.79 -4.78
C SER A 121 8.28 -5.41 -3.65
N ASN A 122 8.24 -6.18 -2.57
CA ASN A 122 7.40 -5.95 -1.39
C ASN A 122 7.73 -4.65 -0.65
N ARG A 123 8.97 -4.16 -0.77
CA ARG A 123 9.45 -2.93 -0.10
C ARG A 123 9.33 -1.69 -0.98
N LEU A 124 9.01 -1.86 -2.26
CA LEU A 124 8.80 -0.75 -3.19
C LEU A 124 7.35 -0.23 -3.09
N PRO A 125 7.12 1.10 -3.10
CA PRO A 125 5.79 1.67 -3.04
C PRO A 125 4.95 1.24 -4.25
N LEU A 126 3.64 1.05 -4.04
CA LEU A 126 2.71 0.64 -5.09
C LEU A 126 2.56 1.70 -6.19
N ASN A 127 2.58 2.98 -5.82
CA ASN A 127 2.42 4.16 -6.68
C ASN A 127 3.77 4.80 -7.09
N ARG A 128 4.81 3.99 -7.31
CA ARG A 128 6.15 4.52 -7.67
C ARG A 128 6.09 5.33 -8.98
N THR A 129 6.76 6.47 -9.00
CA THR A 129 6.95 7.25 -10.23
C THR A 129 7.88 6.48 -11.18
N ILE A 130 7.51 6.42 -12.45
CA ILE A 130 8.32 5.82 -13.52
C ILE A 130 8.67 6.96 -14.49
N PRO A 131 9.96 7.15 -14.83
CA PRO A 131 10.35 8.20 -15.77
C PRO A 131 9.74 7.95 -17.15
N ASP A 132 9.36 9.02 -17.84
CA ASP A 132 8.88 8.94 -19.21
C ASP A 132 10.06 8.79 -20.18
N THR A 133 10.26 7.58 -20.70
CA THR A 133 11.31 7.27 -21.68
C THR A 133 10.76 7.14 -23.09
N ARG A 134 9.53 7.59 -23.35
CA ARG A 134 8.92 7.54 -24.69
C ARG A 134 9.61 8.52 -25.64
N ASP A 135 9.55 8.24 -26.94
CA ASP A 135 9.99 9.18 -27.97
C ASP A 135 9.23 10.52 -27.82
N PRO A 136 9.90 11.70 -27.90
CA PRO A 136 9.25 12.99 -27.71
C PRO A 136 8.01 13.19 -28.61
N ARG A 137 7.97 12.59 -29.80
CA ARG A 137 6.81 12.65 -30.70
C ARG A 137 5.56 12.00 -30.12
N CYS A 138 5.69 11.05 -29.19
CA CYS A 138 4.56 10.44 -28.50
C CYS A 138 3.84 11.44 -27.58
N SER A 139 4.58 12.36 -26.95
CA SER A 139 4.00 13.40 -26.09
C SER A 139 3.20 14.45 -26.86
N LEU A 140 3.50 14.61 -28.16
CA LEU A 140 2.83 15.55 -29.07
C LEU A 140 1.58 14.96 -29.74
N LYS A 141 1.28 13.67 -29.54
CA LYS A 141 0.10 13.03 -30.14
C LYS A 141 -1.17 13.53 -29.46
N ILE A 142 -2.10 14.02 -30.28
CA ILE A 142 -3.44 14.43 -29.85
C ILE A 142 -4.40 13.30 -30.22
N TYR A 143 -5.19 12.86 -29.25
CA TYR A 143 -6.22 11.84 -29.42
C TYR A 143 -7.61 12.49 -29.37
N PRO A 144 -8.62 11.94 -30.08
CA PRO A 144 -10.01 12.31 -29.87
C PRO A 144 -10.44 12.12 -28.41
N LYS A 145 -11.42 12.89 -27.95
CA LYS A 145 -11.92 12.77 -26.55
C LYS A 145 -12.86 11.58 -26.38
N ASP A 146 -13.53 11.19 -27.45
CA ASP A 146 -14.52 10.13 -27.57
C ASP A 146 -13.87 8.76 -27.81
N LEU A 147 -12.94 8.40 -26.94
CA LEU A 147 -12.36 7.06 -26.97
C LEU A 147 -13.32 6.05 -26.31
N PRO A 148 -13.37 4.80 -26.80
CA PRO A 148 -14.20 3.76 -26.20
C PRO A 148 -13.70 3.42 -24.80
N THR A 149 -14.63 3.04 -23.92
CA THR A 149 -14.29 2.49 -22.62
C THR A 149 -13.60 1.13 -22.77
N ILE A 150 -12.69 0.80 -21.86
CA ILE A 150 -11.90 -0.42 -21.83
C ILE A 150 -12.18 -1.21 -20.55
N SER A 151 -12.23 -2.53 -20.67
CA SER A 151 -12.14 -3.47 -19.54
C SER A 151 -10.74 -4.09 -19.55
N VAL A 152 -10.06 -4.09 -18.40
CA VAL A 152 -8.72 -4.68 -18.29
C VAL A 152 -8.82 -6.04 -17.60
N ILE A 153 -8.39 -7.09 -18.28
CA ILE A 153 -8.38 -8.45 -17.72
C ILE A 153 -6.94 -8.82 -17.35
N LEU A 154 -6.69 -9.09 -16.07
CA LEU A 154 -5.40 -9.55 -15.56
C LEU A 154 -5.54 -11.01 -15.09
N ILE A 155 -4.94 -11.91 -15.85
CA ILE A 155 -4.87 -13.33 -15.49
C ILE A 155 -3.60 -13.54 -14.68
N TYR A 156 -3.68 -14.24 -13.56
CA TYR A 156 -2.54 -14.55 -12.71
C TYR A 156 -2.56 -16.01 -12.26
N LEU A 157 -1.37 -16.60 -12.10
CA LEU A 157 -1.15 -17.91 -11.52
C LEU A 157 0.04 -17.81 -10.56
N ASN A 158 -0.18 -18.03 -9.26
CA ASN A 158 0.86 -18.00 -8.23
C ASN A 158 1.75 -16.74 -8.25
N GLU A 159 1.22 -15.60 -8.68
CA GLU A 159 1.98 -14.35 -8.82
C GLU A 159 2.19 -13.68 -7.45
N ALA A 160 3.24 -12.88 -7.26
CA ALA A 160 3.43 -12.18 -5.98
C ALA A 160 2.39 -11.07 -5.78
N LEU A 161 1.81 -10.99 -4.57
CA LEU A 161 0.78 -9.99 -4.24
C LEU A 161 1.22 -8.54 -4.48
N SER A 162 2.49 -8.22 -4.23
CA SER A 162 3.03 -6.87 -4.49
C SER A 162 3.03 -6.51 -5.98
N VAL A 163 3.21 -7.50 -6.87
CA VAL A 163 3.19 -7.32 -8.32
C VAL A 163 1.77 -7.10 -8.82
N ILE A 164 0.81 -7.93 -8.38
CA ILE A 164 -0.61 -7.75 -8.74
C ILE A 164 -1.10 -6.38 -8.29
N LYS A 165 -0.86 -5.99 -7.03
CA LYS A 165 -1.26 -4.68 -6.51
C LYS A 165 -0.65 -3.53 -7.30
N ARG A 166 0.61 -3.64 -7.68
CA ARG A 166 1.29 -2.60 -8.45
C ARG A 166 0.75 -2.50 -9.87
N ALA A 167 0.40 -3.63 -10.49
CA ALA A 167 -0.25 -3.64 -11.80
C ALA A 167 -1.60 -2.92 -11.73
N VAL A 168 -2.45 -3.29 -10.76
CA VAL A 168 -3.76 -2.66 -10.57
C VAL A 168 -3.62 -1.17 -10.26
N GLN A 169 -2.74 -0.78 -9.33
CA GLN A 169 -2.49 0.64 -9.04
C GLN A 169 -2.01 1.41 -10.27
N SER A 170 -1.12 0.81 -11.08
CA SER A 170 -0.64 1.45 -12.30
C SER A 170 -1.75 1.62 -13.35
N ILE A 171 -2.70 0.69 -13.43
CA ILE A 171 -3.86 0.82 -14.34
C ILE A 171 -4.73 1.98 -13.88
N ILE A 172 -5.07 2.03 -12.58
CA ILE A 172 -5.88 3.10 -12.00
C ILE A 172 -5.20 4.46 -12.20
N ASP A 173 -3.91 4.57 -11.91
CA ASP A 173 -3.18 5.85 -11.97
C ASP A 173 -2.91 6.33 -13.40
N LYS A 174 -2.75 5.42 -14.37
CA LYS A 174 -2.28 5.76 -15.73
C LYS A 174 -3.34 5.62 -16.81
N THR A 175 -4.55 5.19 -16.47
CA THR A 175 -5.70 5.18 -17.37
C THR A 175 -6.66 6.30 -16.99
N PRO A 176 -7.03 7.23 -17.90
CA PRO A 176 -8.05 8.23 -17.63
C PRO A 176 -9.35 7.57 -17.15
N ALA A 177 -9.90 8.04 -16.03
CA ALA A 177 -11.03 7.39 -15.34
C ALA A 177 -12.26 7.15 -16.25
N HIS A 178 -12.55 8.08 -17.17
CA HIS A 178 -13.67 7.94 -18.11
C HIS A 178 -13.49 6.81 -19.15
N LEU A 179 -12.27 6.29 -19.31
CA LEU A 179 -11.97 5.18 -20.20
C LEU A 179 -12.00 3.84 -19.47
N LEU A 180 -11.66 3.80 -18.17
CA LEU A 180 -11.57 2.53 -17.44
C LEU A 180 -12.96 2.11 -16.94
N LYS A 181 -13.51 1.06 -17.55
CA LYS A 181 -14.82 0.51 -17.15
C LYS A 181 -14.71 -0.42 -15.94
N GLU A 182 -13.78 -1.36 -15.99
CA GLU A 182 -13.58 -2.37 -14.94
C GLU A 182 -12.19 -3.00 -15.04
N ILE A 183 -11.72 -3.57 -13.93
CA ILE A 183 -10.55 -4.43 -13.86
C ILE A 183 -11.01 -5.81 -13.38
N VAL A 184 -10.81 -6.83 -14.21
CA VAL A 184 -11.16 -8.22 -13.89
C VAL A 184 -9.87 -8.98 -13.59
N LEU A 185 -9.69 -9.41 -12.34
CA LEU A 185 -8.60 -10.34 -12.01
C LEU A 185 -9.13 -11.78 -12.16
N VAL A 186 -8.43 -12.59 -12.94
CA VAL A 186 -8.77 -13.99 -13.20
C VAL A 186 -7.68 -14.87 -12.60
N ASP A 187 -8.06 -15.68 -11.62
CA ASP A 187 -7.16 -16.67 -11.01
C ASP A 187 -7.12 -17.94 -11.87
N ASP A 188 -5.96 -18.23 -12.46
CA ASP A 188 -5.72 -19.46 -13.22
C ASP A 188 -5.25 -20.59 -12.29
N ASN A 189 -6.07 -20.95 -11.31
CA ASN A 189 -5.84 -22.04 -10.35
C ASN A 189 -4.56 -21.89 -9.50
N SER A 190 -4.37 -20.72 -8.89
CA SER A 190 -3.29 -20.49 -7.93
C SER A 190 -3.42 -21.41 -6.71
N SER A 191 -2.29 -21.99 -6.29
CA SER A 191 -2.19 -22.81 -5.08
C SER A 191 -2.27 -21.95 -3.79
N ASN A 192 -2.07 -20.64 -3.92
CA ASN A 192 -1.89 -19.70 -2.82
C ASN A 192 -3.18 -18.91 -2.49
N GLY A 193 -4.35 -19.48 -2.80
CA GLY A 193 -5.62 -18.75 -3.02
C GLY A 193 -6.17 -17.90 -1.86
N GLU A 194 -5.75 -18.13 -0.60
CA GLU A 194 -6.34 -17.45 0.55
C GLU A 194 -6.00 -15.94 0.63
N PHE A 195 -4.87 -15.49 0.07
CA PHE A 195 -4.40 -14.12 0.27
C PHE A 195 -5.00 -13.06 -0.67
N TYR A 196 -5.56 -13.46 -1.82
CA TYR A 196 -6.03 -12.51 -2.84
C TYR A 196 -7.44 -12.00 -2.57
N THR A 197 -8.30 -12.83 -1.98
CA THR A 197 -9.73 -12.56 -1.81
C THR A 197 -9.97 -11.26 -1.02
N THR A 198 -9.33 -11.10 0.13
CA THR A 198 -9.53 -9.92 0.99
C THR A 198 -9.10 -8.62 0.28
N TRP A 199 -7.99 -8.64 -0.46
CA TRP A 199 -7.48 -7.44 -1.14
C TRP A 199 -8.29 -7.07 -2.37
N LEU A 200 -8.79 -8.06 -3.11
CA LEU A 200 -9.71 -7.86 -4.23
C LEU A 200 -10.96 -7.09 -3.80
N TYR A 201 -11.58 -7.50 -2.69
CA TYR A 201 -12.74 -6.80 -2.14
C TYR A 201 -12.43 -5.35 -1.73
N VAL A 202 -11.27 -5.12 -1.09
CA VAL A 202 -10.87 -3.75 -0.68
C VAL A 202 -10.63 -2.86 -1.91
N MET A 203 -9.97 -3.37 -2.95
CA MET A 203 -9.69 -2.59 -4.17
C MET A 203 -10.98 -2.22 -4.92
N PHE A 204 -11.91 -3.17 -5.07
CA PHE A 204 -13.20 -2.90 -5.71
C PHE A 204 -13.96 -1.78 -4.98
N HIS A 205 -14.00 -1.80 -3.65
CA HIS A 205 -14.64 -0.72 -2.88
C HIS A 205 -13.96 0.64 -3.01
N LEU A 206 -12.64 0.68 -3.19
CA LEU A 206 -11.90 1.94 -3.39
C LEU A 206 -12.11 2.54 -4.78
N CYS A 207 -12.45 1.73 -5.80
CA CYS A 207 -12.78 2.25 -7.12
C CYS A 207 -14.24 2.76 -7.23
N ASP A 208 -15.12 2.33 -6.34
CA ASP A 208 -16.53 2.76 -6.30
C ASP A 208 -16.78 4.02 -5.42
N SER A 209 -15.76 4.53 -4.70
CA SER A 209 -15.83 5.75 -3.87
C SER A 209 -15.20 6.96 -4.56
#